data_AF-A0A660Y6S1-F1
#
_entry.id   AF-A0A660Y6S1-F1
#
_cell.length_a   1.000
_cell.length_b   1.000
_cell.length_c   1.000
_cell.angle_alpha   90.00
_cell.angle_beta   90.00
_cell.angle_gamma   90.00
#
_symmetry.space_group_name_H-M   'P 1'
#
loop_
_entity.id
_entity.type
_entity.pdbx_description
1 polymer ?
#
loop_
_entity_poly.entity_id
_entity_poly.type
_entity_poly.pdbx_seq_one_letter_code
_entity_poly.pdbx_strand_id
1 'polypeptide(L)'
;MTMKDIRLILDEARRKARKLGPRPSGVPREGYLNRAERIVRMAASWVDEGGAVVDPWRGDEATYETGRFVGALGGLVGAGRCLDLVGLLERTIRRLLDFFRREAMGEDVGTALEFHSKELAWAIWNAGKSLSEELVSDVRSVCSSWDAYRLYRNSLAYRRPSELHNVNTFALAGEAMFRALGLRKDDGFVERHVPVHLGRFDELG
;
A
#
# COMPACT_ATOMS: atom_id res chain seq x y z
N MET A 1 -20.62 15.00 28.91
CA MET A 1 -20.03 15.97 27.94
C MET A 1 -21.12 16.36 26.97
N THR A 2 -21.45 17.65 26.89
CA THR A 2 -22.55 18.14 26.05
C THR A 2 -22.09 18.32 24.59
N MET A 3 -23.03 18.35 23.64
CA MET A 3 -22.75 18.70 22.23
C MET A 3 -21.98 20.02 22.08
N LYS A 4 -22.19 20.95 23.01
CA LYS A 4 -21.50 22.24 23.07
C LYS A 4 -20.03 22.09 23.46
N ASP A 5 -19.73 21.19 24.41
CA ASP A 5 -18.36 20.91 24.85
C ASP A 5 -17.54 20.23 23.74
N ILE A 6 -18.16 19.31 22.99
CA ILE A 6 -17.54 18.65 21.83
C ILE A 6 -17.17 19.69 20.77
N ARG A 7 -18.11 20.57 20.40
CA ARG A 7 -17.88 21.60 19.38
C ARG A 7 -16.72 22.54 19.74
N LEU A 8 -16.60 22.91 21.02
CA LEU A 8 -15.53 23.77 21.52
C LEU A 8 -14.14 23.11 21.42
N ILE A 9 -14.06 21.81 21.74
CA ILE A 9 -12.83 21.02 21.60
C ILE A 9 -12.41 20.92 20.12
N LEU A 10 -13.38 20.68 19.22
CA LEU A 10 -13.14 20.59 17.79
C LEU A 10 -12.64 21.91 17.20
N ASP A 11 -13.29 23.03 17.54
CA ASP A 11 -12.89 24.35 17.07
C ASP A 11 -11.49 24.75 17.57
N GLU A 12 -11.15 24.38 18.80
CA GLU A 12 -9.80 24.59 19.32
C GLU A 12 -8.75 23.72 18.62
N ALA A 13 -9.05 22.45 18.35
CA ALA A 13 -8.18 21.55 17.61
C ALA A 13 -7.93 22.06 16.18
N ARG A 14 -8.97 22.51 15.47
CA ARG A 14 -8.89 23.09 14.12
C ARG A 14 -8.02 24.35 14.10
N ARG A 15 -8.22 25.25 15.07
CA ARG A 15 -7.41 26.46 15.22
C ARG A 15 -5.94 26.12 15.49
N LYS A 16 -5.67 25.11 16.34
CA LYS A 16 -4.30 24.62 16.60
C LYS A 16 -3.70 24.00 15.33
N ALA A 17 -4.40 23.12 14.63
CA ALA A 17 -3.91 22.49 13.40
C ALA A 17 -3.57 23.52 12.31
N ARG A 18 -4.46 24.49 12.05
CA ARG A 18 -4.21 25.59 11.09
C ARG A 18 -3.01 26.45 11.49
N LYS A 19 -2.85 26.75 12.79
CA LYS A 19 -1.73 27.53 13.30
C LYS A 19 -0.40 26.75 13.29
N LEU A 20 -0.46 25.45 13.50
CA LEU A 20 0.73 24.60 13.54
C LEU A 20 1.24 24.34 12.12
N GLY A 21 0.35 24.10 11.17
CA GLY A 21 0.70 23.71 9.79
C GLY A 21 1.55 22.44 9.76
N PRO A 22 1.87 21.89 8.58
CA PRO A 22 2.94 20.93 8.47
C PRO A 22 4.25 21.62 8.89
N ARG A 23 4.84 21.18 10.01
CA ARG A 23 6.14 21.67 10.46
C ARG A 23 7.23 20.72 9.99
N PRO A 24 8.35 21.23 9.44
CA PRO A 24 9.51 20.41 9.18
C PRO A 24 9.94 19.72 10.49
N SER A 25 10.17 18.41 10.44
CA SER A 25 10.63 17.65 11.60
C SER A 25 12.07 17.99 12.01
N GLY A 26 12.78 18.80 11.23
CA GLY A 26 14.22 19.04 11.37
C GLY A 26 15.08 17.82 10.97
N VAL A 27 14.46 16.69 10.61
CA VAL A 27 15.17 15.49 10.17
C VAL A 27 15.35 15.56 8.65
N PRO A 28 16.59 15.49 8.13
CA PRO A 28 16.81 15.49 6.70
C PRO A 28 16.30 14.19 6.05
N ARG A 29 16.03 14.23 4.74
CA ARG A 29 15.63 13.06 3.94
C ARG A 29 16.51 11.83 4.20
N GLU A 30 17.83 12.01 4.23
CA GLU A 30 18.78 10.92 4.50
C GLU A 30 18.59 10.27 5.87
N GLY A 31 18.14 11.03 6.88
CA GLY A 31 17.80 10.47 8.19
C GLY A 31 16.65 9.47 8.13
N TYR A 32 15.63 9.75 7.30
CA TYR A 32 14.53 8.82 7.07
C TYR A 32 14.96 7.61 6.25
N LEU A 33 15.76 7.82 5.19
CA LEU A 33 16.26 6.73 4.35
C LEU A 33 17.17 5.77 5.12
N ASN A 34 18.09 6.29 5.95
CA ASN A 34 18.96 5.47 6.78
C ASN A 34 18.17 4.59 7.76
N ARG A 35 17.09 5.14 8.34
CA ARG A 35 16.21 4.37 9.23
C ARG A 35 15.46 3.28 8.48
N ALA A 36 14.88 3.62 7.32
CA ALA A 36 14.16 2.67 6.49
C ALA A 36 15.09 1.54 6.00
N GLU A 37 16.30 1.88 5.52
CA GLU A 37 17.30 0.91 5.07
C GLU A 37 17.69 -0.06 6.17
N ARG A 38 17.93 0.42 7.40
CA ARG A 38 18.24 -0.47 8.53
C ARG A 38 17.13 -1.47 8.80
N ILE A 39 15.87 -1.04 8.75
CA ILE A 39 14.71 -1.91 8.99
C ILE A 39 14.56 -2.92 7.85
N VAL A 40 14.68 -2.48 6.60
CA VAL A 40 14.56 -3.35 5.42
C VAL A 40 15.68 -4.39 5.39
N ARG A 41 16.92 -4.01 5.72
CA ARG A 41 18.04 -4.97 5.79
C ARG A 41 17.85 -6.02 6.88
N MET A 42 17.27 -5.65 8.01
CA MET A 42 16.89 -6.61 9.06
C MET A 42 15.78 -7.55 8.56
N ALA A 43 14.72 -7.01 7.98
CA ALA A 43 13.60 -7.81 7.48
C ALA A 43 13.99 -8.70 6.28
N ALA A 44 15.04 -8.35 5.54
CA ALA A 44 15.53 -9.14 4.41
C ALA A 44 15.97 -10.55 4.82
N SER A 45 16.45 -10.75 6.05
CA SER A 45 16.79 -12.09 6.56
C SER A 45 15.58 -12.92 7.00
N TRP A 46 14.37 -12.34 6.95
CA TRP A 46 13.12 -13.01 7.28
C TRP A 46 12.33 -13.39 6.03
N VAL A 47 12.87 -13.08 4.85
CA VAL A 47 12.26 -13.48 3.57
C VAL A 47 12.65 -14.92 3.26
N ASP A 48 11.65 -15.77 3.05
CA ASP A 48 11.86 -17.17 2.67
C ASP A 48 12.23 -17.32 1.18
N GLU A 49 12.43 -18.57 0.75
CA GLU A 49 12.76 -18.89 -0.65
C GLU A 49 11.62 -18.53 -1.63
N GLY A 50 10.37 -18.55 -1.16
CA GLY A 50 9.17 -18.18 -1.91
C GLY A 50 8.93 -16.67 -2.01
N GLY A 51 9.71 -15.85 -1.29
CA GLY A 51 9.57 -14.39 -1.27
C GLY A 51 8.55 -13.89 -0.24
N ALA A 52 8.08 -14.73 0.68
CA ALA A 52 7.25 -14.30 1.80
C ALA A 52 8.13 -13.75 2.93
N VAL A 53 7.72 -12.65 3.55
CA VAL A 53 8.30 -12.19 4.82
C VAL A 53 7.64 -12.99 5.94
N VAL A 54 8.41 -13.82 6.62
CA VAL A 54 7.94 -14.70 7.70
C VAL A 54 8.31 -14.09 9.05
N ASP A 55 7.32 -13.83 9.91
CA ASP A 55 7.56 -13.37 11.27
C ASP A 55 8.41 -14.42 12.01
N PRO A 56 9.63 -14.09 12.50
CA PRO A 56 10.53 -15.08 13.08
C PRO A 56 10.09 -15.58 14.47
N TRP A 57 9.10 -14.94 15.09
CA TRP A 57 8.52 -15.36 16.37
C TRP A 57 7.24 -16.18 16.18
N ARG A 58 6.44 -15.91 15.14
CA ARG A 58 5.21 -16.65 14.83
C ARG A 58 5.43 -17.83 13.89
N GLY A 59 6.45 -17.75 13.03
CA GLY A 59 6.74 -18.75 12.01
C GLY A 59 5.77 -18.73 10.83
N ASP A 60 4.98 -17.67 10.68
CA ASP A 60 4.03 -17.49 9.58
C ASP A 60 4.13 -16.10 8.94
N GLU A 61 3.59 -15.97 7.72
CA GLU A 61 3.49 -14.69 7.01
C GLU A 61 2.27 -13.93 7.51
N ALA A 62 2.48 -12.80 8.21
CA ALA A 62 1.36 -11.97 8.63
C ALA A 62 0.78 -11.17 7.45
N THR A 63 -0.52 -10.87 7.53
CA THR A 63 -1.34 -10.29 6.46
C THR A 63 -0.70 -9.13 5.67
N TYR A 64 0.12 -8.29 6.30
CA TYR A 64 0.65 -7.07 5.68
C TYR A 64 2.16 -7.05 5.46
N GLU A 65 2.91 -8.04 5.95
CA GLU A 65 4.36 -7.93 6.10
C GLU A 65 5.10 -7.93 4.76
N THR A 66 4.79 -8.87 3.88
CA THR A 66 5.38 -8.92 2.53
C THR A 66 5.06 -7.66 1.73
N GLY A 67 3.81 -7.18 1.79
CA GLY A 67 3.42 -5.91 1.17
C GLY A 67 4.25 -4.74 1.69
N ARG A 68 4.32 -4.57 3.02
CA ARG A 68 5.11 -3.49 3.65
C ARG A 68 6.58 -3.55 3.23
N PHE A 69 7.15 -4.74 3.18
CA PHE A 69 8.54 -4.94 2.76
C PHE A 69 8.74 -4.54 1.30
N VAL A 70 7.88 -5.00 0.39
CA VAL A 70 7.92 -4.64 -1.04
C VAL A 70 7.89 -3.12 -1.23
N GLY A 71 6.95 -2.43 -0.58
CA GLY A 71 6.83 -0.98 -0.69
C GLY A 71 8.05 -0.23 -0.13
N ALA A 72 8.55 -0.66 1.04
CA ALA A 72 9.72 -0.04 1.66
C ALA A 72 11.00 -0.25 0.83
N LEU A 73 11.26 -1.49 0.40
CA LEU A 73 12.42 -1.84 -0.40
C LEU A 73 12.35 -1.20 -1.80
N GLY A 74 11.18 -1.20 -2.45
CA GLY A 74 10.99 -0.51 -3.73
C GLY A 74 11.24 0.99 -3.64
N GLY A 75 10.80 1.64 -2.56
CA GLY A 75 11.11 3.05 -2.28
C GLY A 75 12.61 3.30 -2.08
N LEU A 76 13.31 2.41 -1.38
CA LEU A 76 14.77 2.51 -1.18
C LEU A 76 15.54 2.32 -2.49
N VAL A 77 15.17 1.31 -3.29
CA VAL A 77 15.78 1.06 -4.61
C VAL A 77 15.61 2.27 -5.52
N GLY A 78 14.40 2.84 -5.60
CA GLY A 78 14.16 4.07 -6.36
C GLY A 78 14.94 5.30 -5.84
N ALA A 79 15.31 5.30 -4.55
CA ALA A 79 16.18 6.30 -3.95
C ALA A 79 17.69 6.04 -4.15
N GLY A 80 18.07 4.98 -4.89
CA GLY A 80 19.46 4.58 -5.11
C GLY A 80 20.09 3.82 -3.94
N ARG A 81 19.28 3.25 -3.04
CA ARG A 81 19.71 2.46 -1.87
C ARG A 81 19.34 0.99 -2.04
N CYS A 82 19.97 0.10 -1.27
CA CYS A 82 19.66 -1.34 -1.29
C CYS A 82 19.68 -1.98 -2.68
N LEU A 83 20.54 -1.51 -3.60
CA LEU A 83 20.61 -2.03 -4.97
C LEU A 83 21.06 -3.50 -5.01
N ASP A 84 21.81 -3.92 -3.98
CA ASP A 84 22.18 -5.32 -3.73
C ASP A 84 20.98 -6.23 -3.44
N LEU A 85 19.83 -5.66 -3.04
CA LEU A 85 18.61 -6.39 -2.70
C LEU A 85 17.56 -6.42 -3.83
N VAL A 86 17.89 -5.96 -5.04
CA VAL A 86 16.94 -5.95 -6.17
C VAL A 86 16.40 -7.34 -6.47
N GLY A 87 17.25 -8.38 -6.49
CA GLY A 87 16.79 -9.75 -6.71
C GLY A 87 15.83 -10.26 -5.62
N LEU A 88 15.97 -9.78 -4.38
CA LEU A 88 15.05 -10.08 -3.28
C LEU A 88 13.72 -9.33 -3.45
N LEU A 89 13.78 -8.06 -3.89
CA LEU A 89 12.59 -7.29 -4.24
C LEU A 89 11.78 -7.99 -5.34
N GLU A 90 12.44 -8.49 -6.40
CA GLU A 90 11.76 -9.21 -7.46
C GLU A 90 11.02 -10.45 -6.96
N ARG A 91 11.64 -11.26 -6.09
CA ARG A 91 11.00 -12.45 -5.50
C ARG A 91 9.77 -12.08 -4.67
N THR A 92 9.88 -11.07 -3.82
CA THR A 92 8.76 -10.61 -2.98
C THR A 92 7.62 -9.98 -3.81
N ILE A 93 7.94 -9.30 -4.92
CA ILE A 93 6.91 -8.86 -5.88
C ILE A 93 6.20 -10.06 -6.51
N ARG A 94 6.94 -11.09 -6.96
CA ARG A 94 6.32 -12.31 -7.52
C ARG A 94 5.40 -13.01 -6.53
N ARG A 95 5.76 -13.04 -5.24
CA ARG A 95 4.90 -13.51 -4.15
C ARG A 95 3.59 -12.73 -4.08
N LEU A 96 3.63 -11.39 -4.16
CA LEU A 96 2.40 -10.59 -4.21
C LEU A 96 1.57 -10.87 -5.46
N LEU A 97 2.19 -10.96 -6.64
CA LEU A 97 1.48 -11.27 -7.89
C LEU A 97 0.77 -12.63 -7.83
N ASP A 98 1.36 -13.63 -7.17
CA ASP A 98 0.72 -14.92 -6.92
C ASP A 98 -0.59 -14.76 -6.14
N PHE A 99 -0.60 -13.99 -5.05
CA PHE A 99 -1.83 -13.71 -4.31
C PHE A 99 -2.93 -13.09 -5.18
N PHE A 100 -2.56 -12.13 -6.01
CA PHE A 100 -3.51 -11.48 -6.92
C PHE A 100 -4.07 -12.44 -7.98
N ARG A 101 -3.23 -13.32 -8.55
CA ARG A 101 -3.69 -14.33 -9.51
C ARG A 101 -4.67 -15.31 -8.87
N ARG A 102 -4.32 -15.82 -7.70
CA ARG A 102 -5.12 -16.81 -6.98
C ARG A 102 -6.48 -16.24 -6.56
N GLU A 103 -6.52 -15.02 -6.02
CA GLU A 103 -7.80 -14.37 -5.71
C GLU A 103 -8.61 -14.07 -6.98
N ALA A 104 -7.97 -13.70 -8.09
CA ALA A 104 -8.66 -13.53 -9.38
C ALA A 104 -9.25 -14.84 -9.92
N MET A 105 -8.69 -16.00 -9.54
CA MET A 105 -9.24 -17.33 -9.84
C MET A 105 -10.30 -17.80 -8.82
N GLY A 106 -10.61 -16.98 -7.82
CA GLY A 106 -11.63 -17.28 -6.79
C GLY A 106 -11.10 -18.06 -5.58
N GLU A 107 -9.78 -18.20 -5.44
CA GLU A 107 -9.19 -18.77 -4.23
C GLU A 107 -9.08 -17.71 -3.13
N ASP A 108 -9.55 -18.03 -1.91
CA ASP A 108 -9.29 -17.17 -0.75
C ASP A 108 -7.81 -17.25 -0.35
N VAL A 109 -7.05 -16.18 -0.61
CA VAL A 109 -5.62 -16.12 -0.25
C VAL A 109 -5.36 -15.69 1.20
N GLY A 110 -6.40 -15.44 2.00
CA GLY A 110 -6.29 -15.13 3.43
C GLY A 110 -5.58 -13.81 3.74
N THR A 111 -5.44 -12.92 2.76
CA THR A 111 -4.69 -11.68 2.89
C THR A 111 -5.43 -10.46 2.35
N ALA A 112 -5.07 -9.28 2.83
CA ALA A 112 -5.72 -8.02 2.48
C ALA A 112 -5.07 -7.41 1.22
N LEU A 113 -5.55 -7.82 0.04
CA LEU A 113 -5.00 -7.36 -1.24
C LEU A 113 -5.18 -5.85 -1.47
N GLU A 114 -6.13 -5.21 -0.79
CA GLU A 114 -6.25 -3.75 -0.76
C GLU A 114 -4.96 -3.10 -0.30
N PHE A 115 -4.33 -3.67 0.73
CA PHE A 115 -3.08 -3.17 1.27
C PHE A 115 -1.92 -3.43 0.32
N HIS A 116 -1.82 -4.65 -0.22
CA HIS A 116 -0.74 -5.05 -1.12
C HIS A 116 -0.74 -4.28 -2.43
N SER A 117 -1.92 -3.89 -2.93
CA SER A 117 -2.05 -3.14 -4.18
C SER A 117 -1.25 -1.83 -4.17
N LYS A 118 -1.37 -1.06 -3.08
CA LYS A 118 -0.66 0.20 -2.88
C LYS A 118 0.83 0.00 -2.76
N GLU A 119 1.27 -1.01 -2.02
CA GLU A 119 2.71 -1.27 -1.84
C GLU A 119 3.36 -1.79 -3.14
N LEU A 120 2.66 -2.64 -3.89
CA LEU A 120 3.07 -3.09 -5.22
C LEU A 120 3.18 -1.91 -6.18
N ALA A 121 2.13 -1.10 -6.32
CA ALA A 121 2.15 0.08 -7.19
C ALA A 121 3.29 1.04 -6.83
N TRP A 122 3.53 1.26 -5.53
CA TRP A 122 4.61 2.09 -5.03
C TRP A 122 5.99 1.53 -5.35
N ALA A 123 6.19 0.23 -5.21
CA ALA A 123 7.45 -0.41 -5.59
C ALA A 123 7.71 -0.27 -7.10
N ILE A 124 6.70 -0.51 -7.95
CA ILE A 124 6.86 -0.39 -9.41
C ILE A 124 7.13 1.06 -9.82
N TRP A 125 6.43 2.03 -9.22
CA TRP A 125 6.66 3.45 -9.48
C TRP A 125 8.11 3.87 -9.23
N ASN A 126 8.69 3.41 -8.12
CA ASN A 126 10.01 3.86 -7.69
C ASN A 126 11.15 3.01 -8.27
N ALA A 127 10.99 1.69 -8.28
CA ALA A 127 12.05 0.75 -8.62
C ALA A 127 11.92 0.14 -10.02
N GLY A 128 10.85 0.42 -10.78
CA GLY A 128 10.55 -0.28 -12.03
C GLY A 128 11.68 -0.30 -13.08
N LYS A 129 12.57 0.71 -13.08
CA LYS A 129 13.74 0.76 -13.96
C LYS A 129 14.89 -0.16 -13.54
N SER A 130 14.89 -0.60 -12.29
CA SER A 130 15.89 -1.50 -11.72
C SER A 130 15.44 -2.96 -11.74
N LEU A 131 14.16 -3.23 -12.03
CA LEU A 131 13.60 -4.56 -12.10
C LEU A 131 13.81 -5.18 -13.48
N SER A 132 13.84 -6.50 -13.54
CA SER A 132 13.88 -7.28 -14.78
C SER A 132 12.68 -6.99 -15.68
N GLU A 133 12.93 -6.95 -16.99
CA GLU A 133 11.88 -6.75 -17.99
C GLU A 133 10.79 -7.82 -17.92
N GLU A 134 11.19 -9.06 -17.62
CA GLU A 134 10.28 -10.18 -17.41
C GLU A 134 9.29 -9.88 -16.28
N LEU A 135 9.79 -9.45 -15.11
CA LEU A 135 8.93 -9.12 -13.98
C LEU A 135 8.01 -7.93 -14.31
N VAL A 136 8.53 -6.88 -14.95
CA VAL A 136 7.73 -5.71 -15.32
C VAL A 136 6.62 -6.10 -16.32
N SER A 137 6.92 -6.98 -17.27
CA SER A 137 5.92 -7.54 -18.19
C SER A 137 4.86 -8.34 -17.45
N ASP A 138 5.28 -9.16 -16.48
CA ASP A 138 4.38 -9.98 -15.68
C ASP A 138 3.45 -9.15 -14.79
N VAL A 139 3.99 -8.12 -14.12
CA VAL A 139 3.22 -7.12 -13.38
C VAL A 139 2.16 -6.49 -14.28
N ARG A 140 2.53 -6.07 -15.50
CA ARG A 140 1.58 -5.48 -16.45
C ARG A 140 0.47 -6.46 -16.82
N SER A 141 0.82 -7.72 -17.10
CA SER A 141 -0.15 -8.77 -17.42
C SER A 141 -1.16 -8.95 -16.28
N VAL A 142 -0.66 -9.17 -15.05
CA VAL A 142 -1.51 -9.38 -13.87
C VAL A 142 -2.39 -8.17 -13.57
N CYS A 143 -1.81 -6.97 -13.46
CA CYS A 143 -2.56 -5.78 -13.10
C CYS A 143 -3.62 -5.42 -14.16
N SER A 144 -3.34 -5.66 -15.44
CA SER A 144 -4.28 -5.34 -16.52
C SER A 144 -5.50 -6.27 -16.59
N SER A 145 -5.42 -7.46 -15.98
CA SER A 145 -6.43 -8.51 -16.10
C SER A 145 -7.40 -8.57 -14.92
N TRP A 146 -7.07 -7.95 -13.78
CA TRP A 146 -7.91 -8.08 -12.60
C TRP A 146 -9.08 -7.09 -12.55
N ASP A 147 -10.16 -7.51 -11.89
CA ASP A 147 -11.32 -6.69 -11.56
C ASP A 147 -11.25 -6.27 -10.08
N ALA A 148 -11.10 -4.96 -9.84
CA ALA A 148 -10.98 -4.40 -8.50
C ALA A 148 -12.22 -4.67 -7.62
N TYR A 149 -13.41 -4.78 -8.21
CA TYR A 149 -14.64 -5.13 -7.48
C TYR A 149 -14.71 -6.59 -7.08
N ARG A 150 -13.94 -7.48 -7.73
CA ARG A 150 -13.83 -8.88 -7.34
C ARG A 150 -12.69 -9.12 -6.35
N LEU A 151 -11.57 -8.44 -6.55
CA LEU A 151 -10.38 -8.63 -5.71
C LEU A 151 -10.50 -8.03 -4.31
N TYR A 152 -11.10 -6.84 -4.20
CA TYR A 152 -11.08 -6.09 -2.94
C TYR A 152 -12.35 -6.35 -2.15
N ARG A 153 -12.21 -7.09 -1.04
CA ARG A 153 -13.30 -7.47 -0.13
C ARG A 153 -13.87 -6.28 0.66
N ASN A 154 -13.08 -5.23 0.84
CA ASN A 154 -13.48 -3.97 1.44
C ASN A 154 -13.88 -2.96 0.36
N SER A 155 -14.77 -3.35 -0.56
CA SER A 155 -15.30 -2.50 -1.62
C SER A 155 -16.82 -2.41 -1.59
N LEU A 156 -17.37 -1.47 -2.36
CA LEU A 156 -18.82 -1.26 -2.52
C LEU A 156 -19.54 -2.46 -3.15
N ALA A 157 -18.82 -3.45 -3.72
CA ALA A 157 -19.44 -4.70 -4.18
C ALA A 157 -19.87 -5.62 -3.01
N TYR A 158 -19.18 -5.52 -1.87
CA TYR A 158 -19.38 -6.44 -0.74
C TYR A 158 -19.84 -5.75 0.55
N ARG A 159 -19.69 -4.43 0.64
CA ARG A 159 -19.93 -3.65 1.86
C ARG A 159 -20.81 -2.45 1.57
N ARG A 160 -21.66 -2.08 2.54
CA ARG A 160 -22.40 -0.82 2.47
C ARG A 160 -21.44 0.36 2.64
N PRO A 161 -21.76 1.56 2.10
CA PRO A 161 -20.93 2.75 2.28
C PRO A 161 -20.56 3.06 3.74
N SER A 162 -21.44 2.77 4.70
CA SER A 162 -21.20 2.96 6.14
C SER A 162 -20.17 2.00 6.73
N GLU A 163 -19.95 0.84 6.11
CA GLU A 163 -19.07 -0.24 6.58
C GLU A 163 -17.67 -0.17 5.94
N LEU A 164 -17.47 0.73 4.98
CA LEU A 164 -16.20 0.89 4.28
C LEU A 164 -15.21 1.72 5.10
N HIS A 165 -14.39 1.06 5.91
CA HIS A 165 -13.35 1.70 6.72
C HIS A 165 -12.04 1.95 5.95
N ASN A 166 -11.02 2.41 6.68
CA ASN A 166 -9.73 2.88 6.16
C ASN A 166 -8.99 1.88 5.26
N VAL A 167 -9.22 0.57 5.37
CA VAL A 167 -8.55 -0.45 4.54
C VAL A 167 -8.76 -0.20 3.05
N ASN A 168 -9.94 0.29 2.65
CA ASN A 168 -10.24 0.61 1.26
C ASN A 168 -9.37 1.77 0.73
N THR A 169 -8.93 2.71 1.59
CA THR A 169 -8.06 3.81 1.13
C THR A 169 -6.74 3.34 0.53
N PHE A 170 -6.23 2.18 0.96
CA PHE A 170 -5.06 1.55 0.32
C PHE A 170 -5.39 1.06 -1.09
N ALA A 171 -6.53 0.38 -1.29
CA ALA A 171 -6.98 -0.01 -2.63
C ALA A 171 -7.13 1.20 -3.55
N LEU A 172 -7.72 2.30 -3.06
CA LEU A 172 -7.87 3.53 -3.85
C LEU A 172 -6.53 4.14 -4.28
N ALA A 173 -5.57 4.20 -3.35
CA ALA A 173 -4.24 4.69 -3.65
C ALA A 173 -3.52 3.78 -4.66
N GLY A 174 -3.57 2.45 -4.47
CA GLY A 174 -3.00 1.48 -5.40
C GLY A 174 -3.59 1.59 -6.80
N GLU A 175 -4.92 1.62 -6.89
CA GLU A 175 -5.65 1.77 -8.15
C GLU A 175 -5.33 3.07 -8.89
N ALA A 176 -5.30 4.20 -8.19
CA ALA A 176 -4.90 5.47 -8.76
C ALA A 176 -3.45 5.44 -9.30
N MET A 177 -2.54 4.79 -8.56
CA MET A 177 -1.15 4.65 -8.98
C MET A 177 -0.99 3.70 -10.17
N PHE A 178 -1.70 2.57 -10.20
CA PHE A 178 -1.68 1.67 -11.35
C PHE A 178 -2.18 2.35 -12.62
N ARG A 179 -3.23 3.18 -12.52
CA ARG A 179 -3.70 4.02 -13.64
C ARG A 179 -2.63 5.01 -14.09
N ALA A 180 -1.99 5.71 -13.16
CA ALA A 180 -0.91 6.65 -13.46
C ALA A 180 0.33 5.99 -14.09
N LEU A 181 0.59 4.71 -13.77
CA LEU A 181 1.63 3.88 -14.40
C LEU A 181 1.21 3.30 -15.76
N GLY A 182 -0.03 3.53 -16.21
CA GLY A 182 -0.57 2.92 -17.42
C GLY A 182 -0.77 1.41 -17.33
N LEU A 183 -0.80 0.85 -16.11
CA LEU A 183 -0.98 -0.58 -15.86
C LEU A 183 -2.46 -0.97 -15.74
N ARG A 184 -3.35 0.01 -15.52
CA ARG A 184 -4.79 -0.20 -15.46
C ARG A 184 -5.58 0.88 -16.18
N LYS A 185 -6.74 0.46 -16.71
CA LYS A 185 -7.74 1.35 -17.30
C LYS A 185 -8.63 1.93 -16.20
N ASP A 186 -9.26 3.06 -16.51
CA ASP A 186 -10.32 3.57 -15.67
C ASP A 186 -11.57 2.69 -15.80
N ASP A 187 -11.91 2.02 -14.71
CA ASP A 187 -13.10 1.20 -14.54
C ASP A 187 -14.13 1.86 -13.59
N GLY A 188 -13.88 3.09 -13.16
CA GLY A 188 -14.70 3.83 -12.20
C GLY A 188 -14.56 3.38 -10.74
N PHE A 189 -13.64 2.47 -10.40
CA PHE A 189 -13.44 2.02 -9.02
C PHE A 189 -13.10 3.19 -8.10
N VAL A 190 -12.07 3.98 -8.42
CA VAL A 190 -11.62 5.10 -7.57
C VAL A 190 -12.72 6.15 -7.43
N GLU A 191 -13.33 6.53 -8.54
CA GLU A 191 -14.34 7.60 -8.66
C GLU A 191 -15.59 7.29 -7.84
N ARG A 192 -16.00 6.02 -7.78
CA ARG A 192 -17.18 5.60 -7.00
C ARG A 192 -16.91 5.50 -5.51
N HIS A 193 -15.66 5.27 -5.10
CA HIS A 193 -15.30 5.07 -3.70
C HIS A 193 -14.76 6.33 -3.01
N VAL A 194 -14.06 7.23 -3.73
CA VAL A 194 -13.51 8.47 -3.16
C VAL A 194 -14.58 9.32 -2.45
N PRO A 195 -15.78 9.58 -3.01
CA PRO A 195 -16.81 10.36 -2.33
C PRO A 195 -17.26 9.77 -0.98
N VAL A 196 -17.27 8.43 -0.86
CA VAL A 196 -17.63 7.73 0.37
C VAL A 196 -16.63 8.01 1.49
N HIS A 197 -15.33 8.09 1.15
CA HIS A 197 -14.27 8.39 2.12
C HIS A 197 -14.14 9.88 2.38
N LEU A 198 -14.31 10.74 1.37
CA LEU A 198 -14.32 12.20 1.55
C LEU A 198 -15.38 12.66 2.54
N GLY A 199 -16.55 12.02 2.56
CA GLY A 199 -17.59 12.29 3.55
C GLY A 199 -17.23 11.90 5.00
N ARG A 200 -16.10 11.20 5.21
CA ARG A 200 -15.59 10.80 6.52
C ARG A 200 -14.41 11.64 6.99
N PHE A 201 -13.75 12.35 6.07
CA PHE A 201 -12.78 13.37 6.44
C PHE A 201 -13.53 14.57 6.99
N ASP A 202 -13.72 14.55 8.31
CA ASP A 202 -14.20 15.72 9.01
C ASP A 202 -13.01 16.64 9.31
N GLU A 203 -13.28 17.72 10.01
CA GLU A 203 -12.27 18.74 10.27
C GLU A 203 -11.17 18.28 11.27
N LEU A 204 -11.20 17.03 11.74
CA LEU A 204 -10.16 16.39 12.54
C LEU A 204 -9.25 15.43 11.75
N GLY A 205 -9.58 15.12 10.49
CA GLY A 205 -8.88 14.11 9.69
C GLY A 205 -9.64 12.79 9.66
#